data_AF-A0A401TX69-F1
#
_entry.id   AF-A0A401TX69-F1
#
_cell.length_a   1.000
_cell.length_b   1.000
_cell.length_c   1.000
_cell.angle_alpha   90.00
_cell.angle_beta   90.00
_cell.angle_gamma   90.00
#
_symmetry.space_group_name_H-M   'P 1'
#
loop_
_entity.id
_entity.type
_entity.pdbx_description
1 polymer ?
#
loop_
_entity_poly.entity_id
_entity_poly.type
_entity_poly.pdbx_seq_one_letter_code
_entity_poly.pdbx_strand_id
1 'polypeptide(L)'
;GAVCDVGEHGAVCGVGEHGALYDVGEDGAVCEVGEHGAVYGVGEHGAVYDVGEHGAVCDVGEHGAVCGVGEHGAVYDVGEHGAVCDVGEHGAVCDVGEHGAVCTVGEHGVVCDVGEHGAVCDVGEHGAVCDVGEQGVVCDVGEHGAVCNVGEHGALCEVGKHGAVCDFGEHGAVCGVGEHGAVYDVGEHGAVYDVGEHGAVCDVGNMELFVTLGNMELF
;
A
#
# COMPACT_ATOMS: atom_id res chain seq x y z
N GLY A 1 16.75 -10.57 22.96
CA GLY A 1 17.86 -11.51 22.66
C GLY A 1 17.74 -11.91 21.22
N ALA A 2 18.83 -11.88 20.45
CA ALA A 2 18.78 -12.18 19.02
C ALA A 2 18.71 -13.68 18.77
N VAL A 3 17.88 -14.09 17.82
CA VAL A 3 17.83 -15.46 17.29
C VAL A 3 18.41 -15.39 15.87
N CYS A 4 19.44 -16.19 15.60
CA CYS A 4 20.09 -16.27 14.28
C CYS A 4 19.92 -17.67 13.72
N ASP A 5 19.67 -17.76 12.42
CA ASP A 5 19.62 -18.98 11.61
C ASP A 5 18.50 -19.95 12.01
N VAL A 6 17.35 -19.78 11.35
CA VAL A 6 16.25 -20.75 11.39
C VAL A 6 16.41 -21.64 10.17
N GLY A 7 16.47 -22.97 10.36
CA GLY A 7 16.67 -23.90 9.25
C GLY A 7 15.60 -23.78 8.15
N GLU A 8 15.85 -24.39 6.99
CA GLU A 8 15.06 -24.25 5.74
C GLU A 8 13.53 -24.30 5.92
N HIS A 9 12.99 -25.14 6.82
CA HIS A 9 11.55 -25.23 7.11
C HIS A 9 11.20 -24.89 8.57
N GLY A 10 12.02 -24.09 9.25
CA GLY A 10 11.85 -23.82 10.66
C GLY A 10 10.78 -22.75 10.92
N ALA A 11 9.93 -23.00 11.92
CA ALA A 11 9.04 -21.99 12.46
C ALA A 11 9.61 -21.43 13.77
N VAL A 12 9.57 -20.11 13.93
CA VAL A 12 9.90 -19.43 15.18
C VAL A 12 8.67 -18.81 15.80
N CYS A 13 8.41 -19.15 17.06
CA CYS A 13 7.34 -18.57 17.87
C CYS A 13 7.95 -17.80 19.05
N GLY A 14 7.45 -16.59 19.29
CA GLY A 14 7.72 -15.86 20.53
C GLY A 14 9.09 -15.19 20.58
N VAL A 15 9.37 -14.31 19.62
CA VAL A 15 10.49 -13.37 19.74
C VAL A 15 10.11 -12.34 20.82
N GLY A 16 10.92 -12.22 21.87
CA GLY A 16 10.61 -11.32 22.99
C GLY A 16 10.54 -9.84 22.58
N GLU A 17 10.06 -8.98 23.49
CA GLU A 17 9.78 -7.55 23.26
C GLU A 17 10.86 -6.78 22.47
N HIS A 18 12.14 -7.07 22.66
CA HIS A 18 13.26 -6.46 21.91
C HIS A 18 14.12 -7.51 21.22
N GLY A 19 13.51 -8.59 20.73
CA GLY A 19 14.21 -9.63 20.00
C GLY A 19 14.40 -9.25 18.54
N ALA A 20 15.56 -9.58 17.99
CA ALA A 20 15.82 -9.47 16.57
C ALA A 20 16.01 -10.87 16.01
N LEU A 21 15.41 -11.14 14.85
CA LEU A 21 15.47 -12.41 14.18
C LEU A 21 16.15 -12.21 12.83
N TYR A 22 17.13 -13.06 12.52
CA TYR A 22 17.94 -12.96 11.30
C TYR A 22 17.91 -14.26 10.52
N ASP A 23 17.81 -14.15 9.20
CA ASP A 23 18.00 -15.23 8.24
C ASP A 23 17.09 -16.43 8.53
N VAL A 24 15.78 -16.22 8.38
CA VAL A 24 14.82 -17.32 8.38
C VAL A 24 14.96 -18.10 7.07
N GLY A 25 15.07 -19.42 7.16
CA GLY A 25 15.22 -20.30 6.01
C GLY A 25 14.11 -20.18 4.96
N GLU A 26 14.33 -20.84 3.82
CA GLU A 26 13.56 -20.77 2.56
C GLU A 26 12.04 -20.84 2.74
N ASP A 27 11.52 -21.77 3.55
CA ASP A 27 10.09 -21.93 3.89
C ASP A 27 9.79 -21.59 5.36
N GLY A 28 10.58 -20.73 5.97
CA GLY A 28 10.45 -20.48 7.39
C GLY A 28 9.30 -19.53 7.75
N ALA A 29 8.76 -19.72 8.94
CA ALA A 29 7.60 -18.98 9.43
C ALA A 29 7.89 -18.29 10.76
N VAL A 30 7.57 -17.02 10.88
CA VAL A 30 7.68 -16.25 12.12
C VAL A 30 6.27 -15.97 12.64
N CYS A 31 5.89 -16.62 13.74
CA CYS A 31 4.52 -16.54 14.26
C CYS A 31 4.24 -15.27 15.07
N GLU A 32 5.12 -14.91 15.98
CA GLU A 32 4.91 -13.75 16.87
C GLU A 32 6.25 -13.07 17.17
N VAL A 33 6.26 -11.76 16.96
CA VAL A 33 7.36 -10.85 17.28
C VAL A 33 6.88 -9.81 18.28
N GLY A 34 7.59 -9.65 19.39
CA GLY A 34 7.23 -8.71 20.45
C GLY A 34 7.24 -7.25 20.01
N GLU A 35 6.79 -6.37 20.93
CA GLU A 35 6.48 -4.96 20.72
C GLU A 35 7.53 -4.14 19.93
N HIS A 36 8.82 -4.35 20.16
CA HIS A 36 9.93 -3.69 19.46
C HIS A 36 10.84 -4.70 18.74
N GLY A 37 10.30 -5.86 18.37
CA GLY A 37 11.07 -6.88 17.71
C GLY A 37 11.26 -6.60 16.23
N ALA A 38 12.31 -7.15 15.64
CA ALA A 38 12.62 -6.96 14.22
C ALA A 38 12.93 -8.30 13.54
N VAL A 39 12.48 -8.44 12.30
CA VAL A 39 12.76 -9.59 11.43
C VAL A 39 13.59 -9.10 10.25
N TYR A 40 14.78 -9.67 10.10
CA TYR A 40 15.73 -9.36 9.05
C TYR A 40 15.93 -10.58 8.16
N GLY A 41 15.27 -10.59 7.02
CA GLY A 41 15.40 -11.67 6.05
C GLY A 41 14.55 -12.88 6.40
N VAL A 42 13.57 -13.12 5.54
CA VAL A 42 12.79 -14.33 5.51
C VAL A 42 12.90 -14.94 4.11
N GLY A 43 13.13 -16.25 4.04
CA GLY A 43 13.38 -16.95 2.79
C GLY A 43 12.26 -16.88 1.74
N GLU A 44 12.50 -17.52 0.60
CA GLU A 44 11.70 -17.43 -0.64
C GLU A 44 10.19 -17.59 -0.44
N HIS A 45 9.75 -18.51 0.42
CA HIS A 45 8.34 -18.80 0.71
C HIS A 45 7.93 -18.47 2.14
N GLY A 46 8.68 -17.61 2.82
CA GLY A 46 8.44 -17.43 4.24
C GLY A 46 7.29 -16.47 4.59
N ALA A 47 6.81 -16.62 5.82
CA ALA A 47 5.64 -15.90 6.30
C ALA A 47 5.92 -15.28 7.68
N VAL A 48 5.49 -14.04 7.87
CA VAL A 48 5.50 -13.32 9.14
C VAL A 48 4.06 -13.04 9.54
N TYR A 49 3.62 -13.55 10.68
CA TYR A 49 2.20 -13.48 11.06
C TYR A 49 1.86 -12.25 11.91
N ASP A 50 2.53 -12.05 13.04
CA ASP A 50 2.23 -10.95 13.95
C ASP A 50 3.52 -10.28 14.42
N VAL A 51 3.60 -8.97 14.18
CA VAL A 51 4.68 -8.10 14.61
C VAL A 51 4.12 -7.01 15.49
N GLY A 52 4.66 -6.89 16.70
CA GLY A 52 4.19 -5.96 17.71
C GLY A 52 4.26 -4.48 17.31
N GLU A 53 3.77 -3.63 18.21
CA GLU A 53 3.44 -2.21 18.00
C GLU A 53 4.49 -1.40 17.24
N HIS A 54 5.78 -1.57 17.55
CA HIS A 54 6.91 -0.87 16.95
C HIS A 54 7.86 -1.80 16.20
N GLY A 55 7.38 -2.99 15.82
CA GLY A 55 8.24 -3.97 15.17
C GLY A 55 8.49 -3.68 13.70
N ALA A 56 9.50 -4.32 13.14
CA ALA A 56 9.91 -4.11 11.76
C ALA A 56 10.14 -5.43 11.03
N VAL A 57 9.69 -5.50 9.78
CA VAL A 57 10.00 -6.57 8.84
C VAL A 57 10.80 -5.98 7.69
N CYS A 58 12.07 -6.34 7.59
CA CYS A 58 12.97 -5.71 6.63
C CYS A 58 12.94 -6.33 5.22
N ASP A 59 12.81 -7.64 5.13
CA ASP A 59 12.87 -8.35 3.84
C ASP A 59 12.16 -9.70 3.99
N VAL A 60 11.25 -10.00 3.07
CA VAL A 60 10.59 -11.28 2.92
C VAL A 60 10.69 -11.68 1.45
N GLY A 61 11.10 -12.94 1.20
CA GLY A 61 11.44 -13.43 -0.13
C GLY A 61 10.32 -13.41 -1.17
N GLU A 62 10.61 -14.00 -2.33
CA GLU A 62 9.82 -13.92 -3.57
C GLU A 62 8.31 -14.15 -3.41
N HIS A 63 7.91 -15.10 -2.58
CA HIS A 63 6.52 -15.44 -2.28
C HIS A 63 6.14 -15.12 -0.82
N GLY A 64 6.68 -14.02 -0.32
CA GLY A 64 6.55 -13.58 1.06
C GLY A 64 5.13 -13.17 1.46
N ALA A 65 4.76 -13.46 2.71
CA ALA A 65 3.53 -12.94 3.30
C ALA A 65 3.79 -12.30 4.66
N VAL A 66 3.25 -11.10 4.87
CA VAL A 66 3.21 -10.40 6.16
C VAL A 66 1.74 -10.21 6.54
N CYS A 67 1.26 -10.89 7.58
CA CYS A 67 -0.16 -10.82 7.94
C CYS A 67 -0.50 -9.60 8.80
N GLY A 68 0.35 -9.20 9.74
CA GLY A 68 0.02 -8.14 10.68
C GLY A 68 1.25 -7.43 11.23
N VAL A 69 1.21 -6.11 11.18
CA VAL A 69 2.20 -5.24 11.81
C VAL A 69 1.47 -4.19 12.64
N GLY A 70 1.92 -3.99 13.88
CA GLY A 70 1.29 -3.11 14.86
C GLY A 70 1.31 -1.61 14.51
N GLU A 71 0.79 -0.79 15.42
CA GLU A 71 0.45 0.64 15.20
C GLU A 71 1.56 1.50 14.58
N HIS A 72 2.82 1.23 14.87
CA HIS A 72 3.97 1.99 14.41
C HIS A 72 4.99 1.12 13.66
N GLY A 73 4.60 -0.08 13.26
CA GLY A 73 5.54 -0.98 12.63
C GLY A 73 5.76 -0.70 11.15
N ALA A 74 6.82 -1.27 10.61
CA ALA A 74 7.23 -1.03 9.24
C ALA A 74 7.51 -2.34 8.49
N VAL A 75 7.04 -2.41 7.26
CA VAL A 75 7.41 -3.42 6.27
C VAL A 75 8.24 -2.71 5.19
N TYR A 76 9.48 -3.16 4.97
CA TYR A 76 10.38 -2.48 4.03
C TYR A 76 10.34 -3.10 2.64
N ASP A 77 10.53 -4.40 2.52
CA ASP A 77 10.57 -5.09 1.22
C ASP A 77 9.83 -6.43 1.35
N VAL A 78 8.95 -6.69 0.38
CA VAL A 78 8.29 -7.98 0.18
C VAL A 78 8.43 -8.32 -1.30
N GLY A 79 8.91 -9.54 -1.57
CA GLY A 79 9.28 -9.97 -2.91
C GLY A 79 8.17 -9.95 -3.98
N GLU A 80 8.51 -10.48 -5.16
CA GLU A 80 7.75 -10.38 -6.41
C GLU A 80 6.25 -10.71 -6.27
N HIS A 81 5.90 -11.73 -5.50
CA HIS A 81 4.53 -12.16 -5.23
C HIS A 81 4.11 -11.91 -3.78
N GLY A 82 4.58 -10.79 -3.24
CA GLY A 82 4.38 -10.39 -1.85
C GLY A 82 2.95 -10.06 -1.48
N ALA A 83 2.56 -10.38 -0.25
CA ALA A 83 1.30 -9.92 0.33
C ALA A 83 1.51 -9.33 1.72
N VAL A 84 0.97 -8.13 1.94
CA VAL A 84 0.84 -7.49 3.25
C VAL A 84 -0.65 -7.39 3.57
N CYS A 85 -1.12 -8.06 4.63
CA CYS A 85 -2.54 -7.98 4.98
C CYS A 85 -2.85 -6.70 5.75
N ASP A 86 -2.40 -6.55 6.99
CA ASP A 86 -2.77 -5.39 7.81
C ASP A 86 -1.56 -4.67 8.40
N VAL A 87 -1.56 -3.35 8.27
CA VAL A 87 -0.57 -2.45 8.88
C VAL A 87 -1.31 -1.44 9.76
N GLY A 88 -0.86 -1.26 11.00
CA GLY A 88 -1.49 -0.39 11.98
C GLY A 88 -1.49 1.10 11.64
N GLU A 89 -2.07 1.90 12.53
CA GLU A 89 -2.37 3.34 12.38
C GLU A 89 -1.25 4.12 11.67
N HIS A 90 -0.07 4.20 12.28
CA HIS A 90 1.09 4.92 11.77
C HIS A 90 2.11 4.03 11.08
N GLY A 91 1.70 2.86 10.59
CA GLY A 91 2.63 1.93 9.98
C GLY A 91 3.01 2.33 8.55
N ALA A 92 4.08 1.74 8.04
CA ALA A 92 4.60 2.03 6.72
C ALA A 92 4.91 0.74 5.94
N VAL A 93 4.58 0.75 4.65
CA VAL A 93 5.00 -0.23 3.66
C VAL A 93 5.87 0.51 2.64
N CYS A 94 7.14 0.15 2.51
CA CYS A 94 8.04 0.82 1.57
C CYS A 94 7.95 0.23 0.16
N ASP A 95 8.11 -1.07 -0.01
CA ASP A 95 8.08 -1.70 -1.33
C ASP A 95 7.36 -3.05 -1.26
N VAL A 96 6.54 -3.32 -2.27
CA VAL A 96 5.93 -4.63 -2.53
C VAL A 96 6.11 -4.93 -4.00
N GLY A 97 6.64 -6.11 -4.30
CA GLY A 97 7.06 -6.51 -5.65
C GLY A 97 5.98 -6.50 -6.74
N GLU A 98 6.36 -6.98 -7.92
CA GLU A 98 5.61 -6.86 -9.19
C GLU A 98 4.12 -7.25 -9.09
N HIS A 99 3.80 -8.33 -8.38
CA HIS A 99 2.45 -8.84 -8.16
C HIS A 99 1.97 -8.65 -6.71
N GLY A 100 2.45 -7.58 -6.08
CA GLY A 100 2.23 -7.26 -4.69
C GLY A 100 0.77 -6.96 -4.32
N ALA A 101 0.36 -7.33 -3.11
CA ALA A 101 -0.92 -6.90 -2.57
C ALA A 101 -0.77 -6.31 -1.17
N VAL A 102 -1.40 -5.16 -0.93
CA VAL A 102 -1.57 -4.53 0.39
C VAL A 102 -3.06 -4.47 0.69
N CYS A 103 -3.54 -5.18 1.71
CA CYS A 103 -4.98 -5.17 2.01
C CYS A 103 -5.38 -3.90 2.78
N THR A 104 -4.87 -3.69 3.99
CA THR A 104 -5.26 -2.53 4.80
C THR A 104 -4.07 -1.82 5.42
N VAL A 105 -4.14 -0.49 5.38
CA VAL A 105 -3.20 0.40 6.05
C VAL A 105 -3.98 1.37 6.92
N GLY A 106 -3.60 1.48 8.20
CA GLY A 106 -4.29 2.27 9.21
C GLY A 106 -4.28 3.79 8.98
N GLU A 107 -4.86 4.53 9.93
CA GLU A 107 -4.94 6.00 9.84
C GLU A 107 -3.57 6.66 9.90
N HIS A 108 -3.19 7.42 8.88
CA HIS A 108 -1.85 8.01 8.69
C HIS A 108 -0.77 7.04 8.20
N GLY A 109 -1.13 5.80 7.85
CA GLY A 109 -0.16 4.88 7.29
C GLY A 109 0.25 5.24 5.87
N VAL A 110 1.42 4.78 5.46
CA VAL A 110 2.02 5.15 4.18
C VAL A 110 2.38 3.89 3.40
N VAL A 111 1.98 3.86 2.13
CA VAL A 111 2.50 2.93 1.14
C VAL A 111 3.38 3.75 0.19
N CYS A 112 4.67 3.45 0.11
CA CYS A 112 5.54 4.14 -0.85
C CYS A 112 5.32 3.55 -2.25
N ASP A 113 5.78 2.33 -2.51
CA ASP A 113 5.77 1.77 -3.85
C ASP A 113 5.08 0.40 -3.87
N VAL A 114 4.28 0.18 -4.92
CA VAL A 114 3.65 -1.11 -5.24
C VAL A 114 3.93 -1.43 -6.70
N GLY A 115 4.39 -2.64 -6.98
CA GLY A 115 4.84 -3.08 -8.31
C GLY A 115 3.79 -3.05 -9.44
N GLU A 116 4.22 -3.46 -10.64
CA GLU A 116 3.52 -3.30 -11.92
C GLU A 116 2.05 -3.76 -11.92
N HIS A 117 1.75 -4.87 -11.26
CA HIS A 117 0.42 -5.47 -11.18
C HIS A 117 -0.16 -5.45 -9.77
N GLY A 118 0.35 -4.58 -8.91
CA GLY A 118 0.00 -4.65 -7.51
C GLY A 118 -1.33 -4.00 -7.16
N ALA A 119 -1.86 -4.36 -5.99
CA ALA A 119 -3.14 -3.88 -5.52
C ALA A 119 -3.05 -3.34 -4.10
N VAL A 120 -3.70 -2.20 -3.87
CA VAL A 120 -3.94 -1.62 -2.54
C VAL A 120 -5.45 -1.60 -2.32
N CYS A 121 -5.96 -2.32 -1.32
CA CYS A 121 -7.41 -2.30 -1.08
C CYS A 121 -7.80 -1.03 -0.32
N ASP A 122 -7.41 -0.87 0.95
CA ASP A 122 -7.90 0.23 1.78
C ASP A 122 -6.76 0.99 2.46
N VAL A 123 -6.81 2.32 2.35
CA VAL A 123 -5.90 3.25 3.05
C VAL A 123 -6.71 4.15 3.98
N GLY A 124 -6.31 4.25 5.24
CA GLY A 124 -7.02 4.99 6.29
C GLY A 124 -7.14 6.51 6.07
N GLU A 125 -7.82 7.19 7.01
CA GLU A 125 -8.31 8.58 6.87
C GLU A 125 -7.23 9.57 6.37
N HIS A 126 -6.02 9.47 6.89
CA HIS A 126 -4.88 10.35 6.55
C HIS A 126 -3.75 9.61 5.83
N GLY A 127 -4.01 8.42 5.30
CA GLY A 127 -2.96 7.63 4.69
C GLY A 127 -2.55 8.15 3.31
N ALA A 128 -1.37 7.73 2.87
CA ALA A 128 -0.82 8.14 1.58
C ALA A 128 -0.31 6.94 0.79
N VAL A 129 -0.53 6.97 -0.51
CA VAL A 129 0.10 6.08 -1.48
C VAL A 129 0.98 6.94 -2.39
N CYS A 130 2.29 6.66 -2.46
CA CYS A 130 3.17 7.41 -3.35
C CYS A 130 2.98 6.91 -4.78
N ASP A 131 3.44 5.72 -5.11
CA ASP A 131 3.45 5.21 -6.47
C ASP A 131 2.81 3.81 -6.55
N VAL A 132 1.97 3.63 -7.55
CA VAL A 132 1.40 2.34 -7.94
C VAL A 132 1.80 2.07 -9.39
N GLY A 133 2.30 0.86 -9.65
CA GLY A 133 2.78 0.43 -10.97
C GLY A 133 1.72 0.46 -12.08
N GLU A 134 2.15 0.14 -13.30
CA GLU A 134 1.38 0.32 -14.55
C GLU A 134 -0.08 -0.16 -14.41
N GLN A 135 -0.30 -1.44 -14.15
CA GLN A 135 -1.64 -2.04 -14.05
C GLN A 135 -2.17 -2.09 -12.62
N GLY A 136 -1.63 -1.28 -11.73
CA GLY A 136 -1.99 -1.37 -10.33
C GLY A 136 -3.37 -0.78 -10.03
N VAL A 137 -3.95 -1.27 -8.93
CA VAL A 137 -5.30 -0.89 -8.52
C VAL A 137 -5.28 -0.39 -7.09
N VAL A 138 -5.91 0.76 -6.86
CA VAL A 138 -6.24 1.26 -5.52
C VAL A 138 -7.75 1.26 -5.37
N CYS A 139 -8.30 0.56 -4.38
CA CYS A 139 -9.74 0.57 -4.16
C CYS A 139 -10.15 1.85 -3.44
N ASP A 140 -9.87 1.98 -2.14
CA ASP A 140 -10.40 3.08 -1.33
C ASP A 140 -9.29 3.83 -0.59
N VAL A 141 -9.36 5.16 -0.65
CA VAL A 141 -8.48 6.09 0.08
C VAL A 141 -9.33 6.97 0.98
N GLY A 142 -8.96 7.07 2.26
CA GLY A 142 -9.71 7.78 3.31
C GLY A 142 -9.92 9.29 3.10
N GLU A 143 -10.64 9.93 4.03
CA GLU A 143 -11.19 11.30 3.88
C GLU A 143 -10.15 12.37 3.53
N HIS A 144 -8.90 12.22 3.95
CA HIS A 144 -7.79 13.14 3.75
C HIS A 144 -6.59 12.47 3.09
N GLY A 145 -6.79 11.29 2.50
CA GLY A 145 -5.70 10.54 1.92
C GLY A 145 -5.24 11.09 0.58
N ALA A 146 -4.02 10.74 0.19
CA ALA A 146 -3.42 11.21 -1.06
C ALA A 146 -2.83 10.05 -1.85
N VAL A 147 -2.98 10.12 -3.17
CA VAL A 147 -2.30 9.24 -4.12
C VAL A 147 -1.41 10.13 -4.99
N CYS A 148 -0.10 9.88 -5.02
CA CYS A 148 0.78 10.69 -5.87
C CYS A 148 0.67 10.24 -7.32
N ASN A 149 1.06 9.02 -7.66
CA ASN A 149 1.08 8.55 -9.04
C ASN A 149 0.42 7.17 -9.16
N VAL A 150 -0.41 7.03 -10.20
CA VAL A 150 -0.94 5.74 -10.65
C VAL A 150 -0.45 5.50 -12.08
N GLY A 151 0.12 4.33 -12.35
CA GLY A 151 0.73 3.98 -13.63
C GLY A 151 -0.24 3.84 -14.83
N GLU A 152 0.33 3.48 -15.99
CA GLU A 152 -0.39 3.26 -17.25
C GLU A 152 -1.36 2.08 -17.17
N HIS A 153 -2.66 2.32 -17.38
CA HIS A 153 -3.78 1.38 -17.15
C HIS A 153 -4.18 1.15 -15.69
N GLY A 154 -3.67 1.94 -14.75
CA GLY A 154 -4.09 1.80 -13.37
C GLY A 154 -5.55 2.21 -13.14
N ALA A 155 -6.09 1.81 -11.99
CA ALA A 155 -7.45 2.14 -11.60
C ALA A 155 -7.52 2.60 -10.13
N LEU A 156 -8.29 3.65 -9.88
CA LEU A 156 -8.60 4.16 -8.55
C LEU A 156 -10.12 4.17 -8.36
N CYS A 157 -10.64 3.47 -7.36
CA CYS A 157 -12.10 3.36 -7.18
C CYS A 157 -12.67 4.57 -6.44
N GLU A 158 -12.29 4.81 -5.18
CA GLU A 158 -12.82 5.93 -4.40
C GLU A 158 -11.72 6.69 -3.65
N VAL A 159 -11.81 8.02 -3.74
CA VAL A 159 -11.02 8.96 -2.94
C VAL A 159 -11.96 9.73 -2.04
N GLY A 160 -11.64 9.80 -0.74
CA GLY A 160 -12.43 10.49 0.26
C GLY A 160 -12.57 12.01 0.03
N LYS A 161 -13.35 12.65 0.91
CA LYS A 161 -13.80 14.06 0.76
C LYS A 161 -12.68 15.02 0.34
N HIS A 162 -11.63 15.13 1.14
CA HIS A 162 -10.51 16.04 0.89
C HIS A 162 -9.31 15.34 0.26
N GLY A 163 -9.50 14.18 -0.35
CA GLY A 163 -8.40 13.43 -0.91
C GLY A 163 -7.91 14.02 -2.23
N ALA A 164 -6.66 13.71 -2.57
CA ALA A 164 -6.01 14.24 -3.76
C ALA A 164 -5.31 13.14 -4.56
N VAL A 165 -5.37 13.27 -5.88
CA VAL A 165 -4.64 12.44 -6.84
C VAL A 165 -3.77 13.36 -7.68
N CYS A 166 -2.44 13.19 -7.64
CA CYS A 166 -1.54 14.09 -8.37
C CYS A 166 -1.47 13.72 -9.85
N ASP A 167 -1.06 12.50 -10.19
CA ASP A 167 -0.86 12.05 -11.56
C ASP A 167 -1.52 10.70 -11.81
N PHE A 168 -2.10 10.56 -12.99
CA PHE A 168 -2.70 9.35 -13.49
C PHE A 168 -2.19 9.07 -14.91
N GLY A 169 -1.60 7.89 -15.11
CA GLY A 169 -1.03 7.47 -16.39
C GLY A 169 -2.03 7.36 -17.54
N GLU A 170 -1.51 7.06 -18.74
CA GLU A 170 -2.33 6.82 -19.93
C GLU A 170 -3.34 5.68 -19.69
N HIS A 171 -4.53 5.81 -20.28
CA HIS A 171 -5.64 4.83 -20.15
C HIS A 171 -6.15 4.56 -18.73
N GLY A 172 -5.77 5.40 -17.78
CA GLY A 172 -6.16 5.26 -16.40
C GLY A 172 -7.61 5.65 -16.08
N ALA A 173 -8.13 5.15 -14.96
CA ALA A 173 -9.51 5.46 -14.54
C ALA A 173 -9.64 5.80 -13.05
N VAL A 174 -10.34 6.90 -12.75
CA VAL A 174 -10.79 7.26 -11.40
C VAL A 174 -12.32 7.22 -11.34
N CYS A 175 -12.89 6.32 -10.53
CA CYS A 175 -14.35 6.18 -10.42
C CYS A 175 -14.98 7.29 -9.58
N GLY A 176 -14.43 7.62 -8.41
CA GLY A 176 -15.04 8.58 -7.49
C GLY A 176 -14.03 9.42 -6.72
N VAL A 177 -14.28 10.72 -6.67
CA VAL A 177 -13.54 11.68 -5.85
C VAL A 177 -14.55 12.43 -4.97
N GLY A 178 -14.28 12.50 -3.67
CA GLY A 178 -15.17 13.11 -2.69
C GLY A 178 -15.30 14.64 -2.77
N GLU A 179 -16.09 15.20 -1.86
CA GLU A 179 -16.34 16.65 -1.74
C GLU A 179 -15.08 17.42 -1.31
N HIS A 180 -14.61 18.37 -2.13
CA HIS A 180 -13.32 19.06 -2.03
C HIS A 180 -12.09 18.27 -2.50
N GLY A 181 -12.27 17.12 -3.13
CA GLY A 181 -11.16 16.36 -3.67
C GLY A 181 -10.60 16.94 -4.96
N ALA A 182 -9.36 16.60 -5.30
CA ALA A 182 -8.69 17.13 -6.48
C ALA A 182 -7.96 16.05 -7.28
N VAL A 183 -8.04 16.13 -8.61
CA VAL A 183 -7.24 15.35 -9.56
C VAL A 183 -6.44 16.34 -10.40
N TYR A 184 -5.12 16.22 -10.49
CA TYR A 184 -4.29 17.25 -11.13
C TYR A 184 -3.86 16.94 -12.54
N ASP A 185 -3.24 15.79 -12.79
CA ASP A 185 -2.75 15.40 -14.11
C ASP A 185 -3.41 14.08 -14.52
N VAL A 186 -4.08 14.08 -15.67
CA VAL A 186 -4.69 12.86 -16.24
C VAL A 186 -4.14 12.62 -17.63
N GLY A 187 -3.52 11.45 -17.82
CA GLY A 187 -2.92 11.00 -19.06
C GLY A 187 -3.90 10.90 -20.24
N GLU A 188 -3.34 10.65 -21.43
CA GLU A 188 -4.16 10.44 -22.64
C GLU A 188 -5.09 9.24 -22.46
N HIS A 189 -6.33 9.35 -22.95
CA HIS A 189 -7.37 8.33 -22.80
C HIS A 189 -7.77 7.98 -21.37
N GLY A 190 -7.37 8.79 -20.39
CA GLY A 190 -7.86 8.65 -19.02
C GLY A 190 -9.36 8.96 -18.89
N ALA A 191 -9.95 8.49 -17.80
CA ALA A 191 -11.34 8.73 -17.46
C ALA A 191 -11.50 9.10 -15.97
N VAL A 192 -12.28 10.15 -15.71
CA VAL A 192 -12.76 10.51 -14.37
C VAL A 192 -14.29 10.50 -14.41
N TYR A 193 -14.92 9.72 -13.52
CA TYR A 193 -16.37 9.47 -13.57
C TYR A 193 -17.16 10.34 -12.58
N ASP A 194 -16.89 10.31 -11.28
CA ASP A 194 -17.66 11.10 -10.31
C ASP A 194 -16.73 11.99 -9.49
N VAL A 195 -17.06 13.28 -9.43
CA VAL A 195 -16.34 14.27 -8.62
C VAL A 195 -17.36 15.00 -7.76
N GLY A 196 -17.13 14.99 -6.45
CA GLY A 196 -18.00 15.60 -5.45
C GLY A 196 -18.11 17.11 -5.57
N GLU A 197 -19.02 17.71 -4.79
CA GLU A 197 -19.18 19.16 -4.75
C GLU A 197 -17.86 19.84 -4.38
N HIS A 198 -17.56 20.98 -5.01
CA HIS A 198 -16.30 21.71 -4.82
C HIS A 198 -15.02 20.94 -5.16
N GLY A 199 -15.12 19.78 -5.81
CA GLY A 199 -13.96 19.09 -6.35
C GLY A 199 -13.39 19.78 -7.59
N ALA A 200 -12.15 19.46 -7.93
CA ALA A 200 -11.44 20.03 -9.07
C ALA A 200 -10.72 18.95 -9.89
N VAL A 201 -10.71 19.15 -11.20
CA VAL A 201 -9.88 18.38 -12.13
C VAL A 201 -9.06 19.38 -12.96
N CYS A 202 -7.74 19.25 -12.94
CA CYS A 202 -6.80 20.09 -13.68
C CYS A 202 -6.10 19.27 -14.79
N ASP A 203 -5.29 19.93 -15.62
CA ASP A 203 -4.39 19.36 -16.64
C ASP A 203 -4.85 18.02 -17.25
N VAL A 204 -5.93 18.16 -18.01
CA VAL A 204 -6.61 17.07 -18.69
C VAL A 204 -5.95 16.79 -20.04
N GLY A 205 -5.38 15.60 -20.19
CA GLY A 205 -5.01 15.05 -21.49
C GLY A 205 -6.22 14.83 -22.41
N ASN A 206 -6.05 14.07 -23.50
CA ASN A 206 -7.13 13.78 -24.44
C ASN A 206 -8.12 12.75 -23.83
N MET A 207 -9.00 13.19 -22.93
CA MET A 207 -9.89 12.34 -22.10
C MET A 207 -11.23 11.96 -22.76
N GLU A 208 -11.81 10.84 -22.33
CA GLU A 208 -13.26 10.60 -22.37
C GLU A 208 -13.86 10.94 -20.99
N LEU A 209 -14.35 12.18 -20.84
CA LEU A 209 -14.92 12.67 -19.57
C LEU A 209 -16.38 12.22 -19.41
N PHE A 210 -16.68 11.42 -18.37
CA PHE A 210 -18.04 10.97 -18.04
C PHE A 210 -18.46 11.45 -16.66
N VAL A 211 -18.53 12.78 -16.46
CA VAL A 211 -18.80 13.35 -15.14
C VAL A 211 -20.29 13.49 -14.81
N THR A 212 -20.74 12.98 -13.66
CA THR A 212 -21.95 13.49 -13.02
C THR A 212 -21.61 14.73 -12.18
N LEU A 213 -22.04 15.91 -12.65
CA LEU A 213 -21.58 17.20 -12.12
C LEU A 213 -22.38 17.65 -10.88
N GLY A 214 -21.75 17.62 -9.70
CA GLY A 214 -22.10 18.49 -8.58
C GLY A 214 -21.23 19.74 -8.58
N ASN A 215 -21.74 20.89 -9.07
CA ASN A 215 -21.10 22.22 -9.04
C ASN A 215 -19.54 22.24 -9.06
N MET A 216 -18.92 21.81 -10.17
CA MET A 216 -17.45 21.78 -10.33
C MET A 216 -16.89 23.08 -10.95
N GLU A 217 -15.65 23.44 -10.61
CA GLU A 217 -14.82 24.41 -11.36
C GLU A 217 -13.77 23.65 -12.18
N LEU A 218 -13.78 23.81 -13.51
CA LEU A 218 -12.83 23.21 -14.46
C LEU A 218 -11.79 24.28 -14.82
N PHE A 219 -10.50 23.97 -14.66
CA PHE A 219 -9.39 24.90 -14.91
C PHE A 219 -8.53 24.48 -16.10
#